data_AF-A0A1S1QGZ6-F1
#
_entry.id   AF-A0A1S1QGZ6-F1
#
_cell.length_a   1.000
_cell.length_b   1.000
_cell.length_c   1.000
_cell.angle_alpha   90.00
_cell.angle_beta   90.00
_cell.angle_gamma   90.00
#
_symmetry.space_group_name_H-M   'P 1'
#
loop_
_entity.id
_entity.type
_entity.pdbx_description
1 polymer ?
#
loop_
_entity_poly.entity_id
_entity_poly.type
_entity_poly.pdbx_seq_one_letter_code
_entity_poly.pdbx_strand_id
1 'polypeptide(L)'
;MRDREADVLRFAHDLRVPPTSNQAERDLRPSKIQQKISGRLTSEQRTTDRYRIRGYLSTAAKHGHNMIDALRDAVLGHPWMPPDPAPA
;
A
#
# COMPACT_ATOMS: atom_id res chain seq x y z
N MET A 1 1.58 13.29 17.33
CA MET A 1 0.38 12.43 17.22
C MET A 1 -0.87 13.02 17.88
N ARG A 2 -0.77 14.03 18.75
CA ARG A 2 -1.95 14.59 19.45
C ARG A 2 -2.91 15.37 18.53
N ASP A 3 -2.45 15.84 17.36
CA ASP A 3 -3.24 16.68 16.45
C ASP A 3 -3.97 15.89 15.33
N ARG A 4 -4.16 14.57 15.50
CA ARG A 4 -4.73 13.67 14.47
C ARG A 4 -5.95 12.90 14.99
N GLU A 5 -6.61 13.40 16.04
CA GLU A 5 -7.73 12.74 16.71
C GLU A 5 -8.85 12.34 15.74
N ALA A 6 -9.23 13.25 14.83
CA ALA A 6 -10.24 12.98 13.81
C ALA A 6 -9.86 11.82 12.88
N ASP A 7 -8.57 11.62 12.60
CA ASP A 7 -8.11 10.52 11.76
C ASP A 7 -8.10 9.20 12.52
N VAL A 8 -7.72 9.22 13.79
CA VAL A 8 -7.66 8.04 14.66
C VAL A 8 -9.06 7.53 15.00
N LEU A 9 -10.01 8.44 15.25
CA LEU A 9 -11.39 8.10 15.61
C LEU A 9 -12.32 7.99 14.40
N ARG A 10 -11.81 8.07 13.17
CA ARG A 10 -12.64 8.08 11.95
C ARG A 10 -13.55 6.87 11.84
N PHE A 11 -13.10 5.70 12.29
CA PHE A 11 -13.90 4.47 12.31
C PHE A 11 -15.19 4.59 13.15
N ALA A 12 -15.25 5.52 14.11
CA ALA A 12 -16.42 5.75 14.95
C ALA A 12 -17.53 6.50 14.19
N HIS A 13 -17.20 7.20 13.10
CA HIS A 13 -18.13 8.04 12.34
C HIS A 13 -18.23 7.66 10.85
N ASP A 14 -17.25 6.96 10.28
CA ASP A 14 -17.23 6.45 8.91
C ASP A 14 -17.02 4.93 8.91
N LEU A 15 -18.11 4.18 8.68
CA LEU A 15 -18.11 2.72 8.68
C LEU A 15 -17.32 2.09 7.53
N ARG A 16 -16.89 2.88 6.54
CA ARG A 16 -15.97 2.41 5.48
C ARG A 16 -14.55 2.22 6.04
N VAL A 17 -14.23 2.84 7.18
CA VAL A 17 -12.94 2.71 7.86
C VAL A 17 -13.08 1.70 9.00
N PRO A 18 -12.42 0.53 8.91
CA PRO A 18 -12.50 -0.47 9.96
C PRO A 18 -11.72 -0.02 11.22
N PRO A 19 -12.11 -0.46 12.44
CA PRO A 19 -11.45 -0.11 13.69
C PRO A 19 -10.11 -0.86 13.92
N THR A 20 -9.42 -1.23 12.84
CA THR A 20 -8.21 -2.06 12.91
C THR A 20 -7.14 -1.61 11.91
N SER A 21 -5.88 -1.78 12.32
CA SER A 21 -4.68 -1.55 11.50
C SER A 21 -4.28 -2.76 10.64
N ASN A 22 -5.08 -3.84 10.64
CA ASN A 22 -4.75 -5.11 9.98
C ASN A 22 -4.24 -4.94 8.54
N GLN A 23 -4.84 -4.03 7.78
CA GLN A 23 -4.44 -3.77 6.40
C GLN A 23 -3.05 -3.12 6.31
N ALA A 24 -2.78 -2.10 7.12
CA ALA A 24 -1.48 -1.43 7.15
C ALA A 24 -0.38 -2.39 7.62
N GLU A 25 -0.66 -3.21 8.63
CA GLU A 25 0.27 -4.24 9.11
C GLU A 25 0.57 -5.29 8.04
N ARG A 26 -0.45 -5.74 7.30
CA ARG A 26 -0.30 -6.71 6.20
C ARG A 26 0.58 -6.13 5.08
N ASP A 27 0.43 -4.85 4.77
CA ASP A 27 1.28 -4.16 3.80
C ASP A 27 2.74 -4.09 4.27
N LEU A 28 2.99 -3.81 5.55
CA LEU A 28 4.34 -3.74 6.13
C LEU A 28 5.01 -5.11 6.31
N ARG A 29 4.25 -6.16 6.61
CA ARG A 29 4.78 -7.48 7.03
C ARG A 29 5.87 -8.06 6.10
N PRO A 30 5.76 -7.99 4.76
CA PRO A 30 6.80 -8.57 3.91
C PRO A 30 8.16 -7.86 3.97
N SER A 31 8.25 -6.64 4.49
CA SER A 31 9.55 -6.05 4.85
C SER A 31 10.26 -6.87 5.92
N LYS A 32 9.52 -7.33 6.93
CA LYS A 32 10.05 -8.17 8.00
C LYS A 32 10.30 -9.60 7.54
N ILE A 33 9.42 -10.14 6.68
CA ILE A 33 9.66 -11.46 6.05
C ILE A 33 10.94 -11.43 5.21
N GLN A 34 11.17 -10.37 4.43
CA GLN A 34 12.39 -10.19 3.66
C GLN A 34 13.62 -10.28 4.57
N GLN A 35 13.65 -9.51 5.67
CA GLN A 35 14.76 -9.54 6.63
C GLN A 35 14.95 -10.92 7.27
N LYS A 36 13.84 -11.58 7.66
CA LYS A 36 13.87 -12.86 8.39
C LYS A 36 14.32 -14.03 7.50
N ILE A 37 13.82 -14.10 6.27
CA ILE A 37 13.95 -15.27 5.39
C ILE A 37 15.03 -15.07 4.34
N SER A 38 15.10 -13.88 3.74
CA SER A 38 15.98 -13.58 2.61
C SER A 38 17.14 -12.64 2.98
N GLY A 39 17.26 -12.28 4.25
CA GLY A 39 18.28 -11.37 4.76
C GLY A 39 18.04 -9.90 4.42
N ARG A 40 19.00 -9.06 4.82
CA ARG A 40 18.97 -7.61 4.64
C ARG A 40 19.19 -7.23 3.16
N LEU A 41 18.38 -6.31 2.65
CA LEU A 41 18.65 -5.66 1.37
C LEU A 41 19.85 -4.71 1.51
N THR A 42 20.88 -4.91 0.69
CA THR A 42 22.16 -4.19 0.77
C THR A 42 22.26 -3.00 -0.18
N SER A 43 21.29 -2.83 -1.08
CA SER A 43 21.22 -1.72 -2.04
C SER A 43 19.97 -0.89 -1.78
N GLU A 44 20.16 0.40 -1.56
CA GLU A 44 19.07 1.36 -1.41
C GLU A 44 18.19 1.41 -2.67
N GLN A 45 18.79 1.47 -3.85
CA GLN A 45 18.08 1.45 -5.13
C GLN A 45 17.16 0.23 -5.26
N ARG A 46 17.70 -0.98 -5.05
CA ARG A 46 16.89 -2.22 -5.11
C ARG A 46 15.78 -2.24 -4.05
N THR A 47 16.01 -1.64 -2.91
CA THR A 47 15.03 -1.50 -1.83
C THR A 47 13.89 -0.59 -2.28
N THR A 48 14.22 0.57 -2.82
CA THR A 48 13.27 1.54 -3.37
C THR A 48 12.42 0.92 -4.48
N ASP A 49 13.03 0.23 -5.44
CA ASP A 49 12.30 -0.40 -6.55
C ASP A 49 11.33 -1.47 -6.05
N ARG A 50 11.77 -2.32 -5.11
CA ARG A 50 10.92 -3.36 -4.51
C ARG A 50 9.69 -2.76 -3.83
N TYR A 51 9.86 -1.72 -3.02
CA TYR A 51 8.75 -1.10 -2.30
C TYR A 51 7.89 -0.22 -3.19
N ARG A 52 8.44 0.39 -4.26
CA ARG A 52 7.66 1.09 -5.27
C ARG A 52 6.70 0.15 -5.99
N ILE A 53 7.19 -0.98 -6.50
CA ILE A 53 6.36 -2.00 -7.16
C ILE A 53 5.27 -2.49 -6.20
N ARG A 54 5.64 -2.82 -4.96
CA ARG A 54 4.69 -3.36 -3.98
C ARG A 54 3.67 -2.33 -3.51
N GLY A 55 4.08 -1.07 -3.37
CA GLY A 55 3.19 0.05 -3.05
C GLY A 55 2.16 0.31 -4.15
N TYR A 56 2.60 0.28 -5.42
CA TYR A 56 1.71 0.37 -6.58
C TYR A 56 0.65 -0.74 -6.57
N LEU A 57 1.08 -2.01 -6.43
CA LEU A 57 0.15 -3.14 -6.42
C LEU A 57 -0.82 -3.13 -5.24
N SER A 58 -0.35 -2.77 -4.03
CA SER A 58 -1.21 -2.61 -2.85
C SER A 58 -2.25 -1.51 -3.07
N THR A 59 -1.86 -0.41 -3.73
CA THR A 59 -2.77 0.71 -4.03
C THR A 59 -3.83 0.32 -5.06
N ALA A 60 -3.44 -0.36 -6.14
CA ALA A 60 -4.38 -0.89 -7.13
C ALA A 60 -5.39 -1.87 -6.49
N ALA A 61 -4.90 -2.79 -5.64
CA ALA A 61 -5.75 -3.72 -4.91
C ALA A 61 -6.75 -3.01 -3.97
N LYS A 62 -6.33 -1.95 -3.29
CA LYS A 62 -7.22 -1.12 -2.44
C LYS A 62 -8.34 -0.45 -3.22
N HIS A 63 -8.14 -0.20 -4.52
CA HIS A 63 -9.14 0.37 -5.42
C HIS A 63 -9.92 -0.70 -6.19
N GLY A 64 -9.81 -1.97 -5.80
CA GLY A 64 -10.58 -3.07 -6.39
C GLY A 64 -9.98 -3.69 -7.65
N HIS A 65 -8.75 -3.33 -8.01
CA HIS A 65 -8.05 -3.92 -9.17
C HIS A 65 -7.30 -5.20 -8.79
N ASN A 66 -7.32 -6.20 -9.67
CA ASN A 66 -6.51 -7.40 -9.50
C ASN A 66 -5.02 -7.05 -9.64
N MET A 67 -4.19 -7.53 -8.71
CA MET A 67 -2.76 -7.21 -8.68
C MET A 67 -1.99 -7.74 -9.90
N ILE A 68 -2.33 -8.92 -10.43
CA ILE A 68 -1.65 -9.51 -11.59
C ILE A 68 -2.00 -8.72 -12.85
N ASP A 69 -3.26 -8.33 -12.99
CA ASP A 69 -3.70 -7.49 -14.10
C ASP A 69 -3.01 -6.12 -14.05
N ALA A 70 -3.02 -5.46 -12.89
CA ALA A 70 -2.34 -4.18 -12.69
C ALA A 70 -0.82 -4.25 -12.94
N LEU A 71 -0.18 -5.37 -12.58
CA LEU A 71 1.23 -5.61 -12.87
C LEU A 71 1.49 -5.78 -14.36
N ARG A 72 0.68 -6.61 -15.03
CA ARG A 72 0.78 -6.86 -16.47
C ARG A 72 0.62 -5.54 -17.24
N ASP A 73 -0.43 -4.78 -16.95
CA ASP A 73 -0.76 -3.58 -17.71
C ASP A 73 0.31 -2.50 -17.50
N ALA A 74 0.87 -2.37 -16.29
CA ALA A 74 2.03 -1.52 -16.04
C ALA A 74 3.27 -1.92 -16.85
N VAL A 75 3.57 -3.21 -16.97
CA VAL A 75 4.69 -3.72 -17.79
C VAL A 75 4.44 -3.47 -19.29
N LEU A 76 3.18 -3.53 -19.73
CA LEU A 76 2.79 -3.23 -21.11
C LEU A 76 2.73 -1.73 -21.43
N GLY A 77 3.00 -0.85 -20.46
CA GLY A 77 2.98 0.61 -20.65
C GLY A 77 1.62 1.27 -20.42
N HIS A 78 0.65 0.54 -19.88
CA HIS A 78 -0.70 1.01 -19.57
C HIS A 78 -0.99 0.92 -18.06
N PRO A 79 -0.18 1.56 -17.18
CA PRO A 79 -0.39 1.45 -15.75
C PRO A 79 -1.74 2.04 -15.34
N TRP A 80 -2.42 1.38 -14.41
CA TRP A 80 -3.57 1.97 -13.76
C TRP A 80 -3.14 3.17 -12.91
N MET A 81 -3.90 4.25 -12.97
CA MET A 81 -3.68 5.45 -12.17
C MET A 81 -4.89 5.65 -11.24
N PRO A 82 -4.66 5.97 -9.95
CA PRO A 82 -5.75 6.31 -9.06
C PRO A 82 -6.47 7.57 -9.58
N PRO A 83 -7.80 7.68 -9.39
CA PRO A 83 -8.51 8.91 -9.68
C PRO A 83 -7.96 10.05 -8.81
N ASP A 84 -8.07 11.29 -9.33
CA ASP A 84 -7.73 12.47 -8.54
C ASP A 84 -8.54 12.47 -7.23
N PRO A 85 -7.92 12.86 -6.11
CA PRO A 85 -8.64 12.96 -4.85
C PRO A 85 -9.80 13.93 -5.02
N ALA A 86 -10.99 13.55 -4.52
CA ALA A 86 -12.12 14.46 -4.49
C ALA A 86 -11.73 15.77 -3.79
N PRO A 87 -12.21 16.94 -4.27
CA PRO A 87 -11.95 18.21 -3.61
C PRO A 87 -12.44 18.13 -2.15
N ALA A 88 -11.62 18.67 -1.24
CA ALA A 88 -11.82 18.63 0.21
C ALA A 88 -13.09 19.37 0.66
#